data_AF-A0A383CX97-F1
#
_entry.id   AF-A0A383CX97-F1
#
_cell.length_a   1.000
_cell.length_b   1.000
_cell.length_c   1.000
_cell.angle_alpha   90.00
_cell.angle_beta   90.00
_cell.angle_gamma   90.00
#
_symmetry.space_group_name_H-M   'P 1'
#
loop_
_entity.id
_entity.type
_entity.pdbx_description
1 polymer ?
#
loop_
_entity_poly.entity_id
_entity_poly.type
_entity_poly.pdbx_seq_one_letter_code
_entity_poly.pdbx_strand_id
1 'polypeptide(L)'
;RTTVRRFIIGTFRLKFSSSFAMNRKSLCGWILFAVWLPLLGEAADRTISSHEVQSLQRHLKITRDKRPDIKTQKFGSVGLTNTDAAKARDLLWADRLEFLRQERRMEMKSKVIRDGNLVMPFEYFVYGNKPKGGRSLFISMHGGGNAPKRVNDSQWENQKRLYRPKEGVYVAPRAPTNTWNLWHQGHIDPMFFRMIENMVAFKEVNPRRVYLMGYSAGGDGVYQLAPRMADYLAAAAM
;
A
#
# COMPACT_ATOMS: atom_id res chain seq x y z
N ARG A 1 -13.06 -12.33 2.05
CA ARG A 1 -12.88 -11.13 2.92
C ARG A 1 -11.81 -11.42 3.97
N THR A 2 -10.58 -11.78 3.55
CA THR A 2 -9.43 -11.99 4.44
C THR A 2 -8.19 -12.24 3.57
N THR A 3 -7.49 -11.19 3.15
CA THR A 3 -6.11 -11.32 2.66
C THR A 3 -5.39 -9.97 2.83
N VAL A 4 -4.91 -9.71 4.05
CA VAL A 4 -3.76 -8.83 4.27
C VAL A 4 -2.87 -9.57 5.25
N ARG A 5 -2.08 -10.49 4.70
CA ARG A 5 -0.97 -11.14 5.39
C ARG A 5 0.15 -11.30 4.38
N ARG A 6 0.87 -10.20 4.14
CA ARG A 6 2.23 -10.21 3.59
C ARG A 6 2.81 -8.80 3.68
N PHE A 7 3.09 -8.40 4.91
CA PHE A 7 4.21 -7.52 5.17
C PHE A 7 4.99 -8.15 6.31
N ILE A 8 6.27 -8.40 6.06
CA ILE A 8 7.26 -9.02 6.94
C ILE A 8 7.10 -10.55 7.07
N ILE A 9 7.83 -11.30 6.22
CA ILE A 9 8.61 -12.52 6.55
C ILE A 9 9.33 -12.93 5.26
N GLY A 10 10.66 -13.03 5.35
CA GLY A 10 11.50 -13.57 4.29
C GLY A 10 11.14 -15.02 3.98
N THR A 11 11.22 -15.36 2.69
CA THR A 11 11.01 -16.68 2.11
C THR A 11 11.91 -17.74 2.75
N PHE A 12 11.32 -18.71 3.45
CA PHE A 12 11.90 -20.05 3.63
C PHE A 12 11.14 -21.03 2.74
N ARG A 13 11.80 -21.54 1.70
CA ARG A 13 11.36 -22.69 0.92
C ARG A 13 11.91 -23.95 1.60
N LEU A 14 11.08 -24.64 2.38
CA LEU A 14 11.34 -26.02 2.77
C LEU A 14 10.98 -26.92 1.59
N LYS A 15 12.00 -27.50 0.95
CA LYS A 15 11.84 -28.62 0.02
C LYS A 15 11.39 -29.84 0.83
N PHE A 16 10.21 -30.36 0.56
CA PHE A 16 9.87 -31.74 0.90
C PHE A 16 9.94 -32.58 -0.37
N SER A 17 10.94 -33.46 -0.38
CA SER A 17 11.03 -34.60 -1.29
C SER A 17 10.35 -35.77 -0.61
N SER A 18 9.32 -36.32 -1.23
CA SER A 18 8.92 -37.71 -1.00
C SER A 18 8.13 -38.22 -2.19
N SER A 19 8.83 -39.03 -3.00
CA SER A 19 8.23 -39.99 -3.90
C SER A 19 7.44 -41.00 -3.05
N PHE A 20 6.15 -41.19 -3.31
CA PHE A 20 5.43 -42.34 -2.79
C PHE A 20 4.45 -42.83 -3.85
N ALA A 21 4.74 -44.03 -4.35
CA ALA A 21 3.92 -44.76 -5.30
C ALA A 21 2.64 -45.24 -4.61
N MET A 22 1.51 -45.04 -5.27
CA MET A 22 0.19 -45.43 -4.77
C MET A 22 -0.15 -46.81 -5.36
N ASN A 23 -0.31 -47.82 -4.52
CA ASN A 23 -0.93 -49.09 -4.91
C ASN A 23 -2.15 -49.37 -4.01
N ARG A 24 -3.27 -49.68 -4.67
CA ARG A 24 -4.57 -49.95 -4.04
C ARG A 24 -4.55 -51.36 -3.44
N LYS A 25 -5.07 -51.54 -2.21
CA LYS A 25 -6.10 -52.54 -1.84
C LYS A 25 -6.24 -52.68 -0.31
N SER A 26 -7.50 -52.86 0.10
CA SER A 26 -7.99 -53.58 1.29
C SER A 26 -8.28 -52.83 2.60
N LEU A 27 -9.36 -53.32 3.21
CA LEU A 27 -10.21 -52.84 4.29
C LEU A 27 -9.63 -52.97 5.71
N CYS A 28 -10.31 -52.25 6.62
CA CYS A 28 -10.65 -52.61 8.01
C CYS A 28 -9.69 -52.23 9.15
N GLY A 29 -10.17 -51.29 9.97
CA GLY A 29 -10.22 -51.45 11.43
C GLY A 29 -9.16 -50.71 12.25
N TRP A 30 -9.65 -50.07 13.32
CA TRP A 30 -8.94 -49.59 14.52
C TRP A 30 -8.47 -48.12 14.56
N ILE A 31 -9.31 -47.33 15.24
CA ILE A 31 -8.97 -46.37 16.31
C ILE A 31 -7.66 -45.60 16.13
N LEU A 32 -7.77 -44.38 15.59
CA LEU A 32 -6.97 -43.25 16.04
C LEU A 32 -7.91 -42.03 16.05
N PHE A 33 -8.60 -41.80 17.17
CA PHE A 33 -9.02 -40.45 17.55
C PHE A 33 -7.74 -39.66 17.80
N ALA A 34 -7.11 -39.19 16.73
CA ALA A 34 -6.10 -38.16 16.83
C ALA A 34 -6.84 -36.92 17.33
N VAL A 35 -6.73 -36.69 18.64
CA VAL A 35 -7.06 -35.44 19.28
C VAL A 35 -6.28 -34.37 18.54
N TRP A 36 -6.93 -33.74 17.56
CA TRP A 36 -6.50 -32.49 16.99
C TRP A 36 -6.81 -31.44 18.05
N LEU A 37 -6.04 -31.45 19.14
CA LEU A 37 -6.02 -30.32 20.05
C LEU A 37 -5.47 -29.18 19.18
N PRO A 38 -6.24 -28.14 18.85
CA PRO A 38 -5.59 -26.95 18.37
C PRO A 38 -4.63 -26.56 19.50
N LEU A 39 -3.36 -26.35 19.17
CA LEU A 39 -2.48 -25.52 19.98
C LEU A 39 -3.21 -24.18 20.11
N LEU A 40 -4.10 -24.08 21.11
CA LEU A 40 -4.66 -22.85 21.60
C LEU A 40 -3.45 -22.16 22.21
N GLY A 41 -2.76 -21.38 21.37
CA GLY A 41 -1.76 -20.45 21.86
C GLY A 41 -2.38 -19.70 23.01
N GLU A 42 -1.66 -19.70 24.14
CA GLU A 42 -2.14 -19.10 25.37
C GLU A 42 -2.61 -17.67 25.07
N ALA A 43 -3.86 -17.38 25.46
CA ALA A 43 -4.46 -16.09 25.17
C ALA A 43 -3.57 -14.99 25.74
N ALA A 44 -3.27 -13.97 24.93
CA ALA A 44 -2.40 -12.87 25.34
C ALA A 44 -2.87 -12.29 26.70
N ASP A 45 -1.96 -12.23 27.66
CA ASP A 45 -2.21 -11.61 28.96
C ASP A 45 -2.61 -10.14 28.73
N ARG A 46 -3.79 -9.77 29.23
CA ARG A 46 -4.37 -8.43 29.01
C ARG A 46 -3.53 -7.33 29.66
N THR A 47 -2.97 -7.60 30.83
CA THR A 47 -2.16 -6.64 31.59
C THR A 47 -0.84 -6.41 30.89
N ILE A 48 -0.17 -7.49 30.48
CA ILE A 48 1.08 -7.42 29.73
C ILE A 48 0.85 -6.74 28.37
N SER A 49 -0.19 -7.13 27.63
CA SER A 49 -0.57 -6.53 26.34
C SER A 49 -0.78 -5.01 26.45
N SER A 50 -1.57 -4.56 27.44
CA SER A 50 -1.81 -3.13 27.67
C SER A 50 -0.53 -2.38 28.03
N HIS A 51 0.31 -2.98 28.90
CA HIS A 51 1.60 -2.40 29.29
C HIS A 51 2.52 -2.22 28.07
N GLU A 52 2.62 -3.21 27.18
CA GLU A 52 3.48 -3.12 26.01
C GLU A 52 2.99 -2.11 24.97
N VAL A 53 1.67 -1.89 24.83
CA VAL A 53 1.15 -0.78 24.01
C VAL A 53 1.53 0.58 24.59
N GLN A 54 1.54 0.73 25.92
CA GLN A 54 2.03 1.96 26.56
C GLN A 54 3.54 2.14 26.34
N SER A 55 4.32 1.06 26.37
CA SER A 55 5.74 1.08 26.04
C SER A 55 5.98 1.49 24.59
N LEU A 56 5.20 0.97 23.64
CA LEU A 56 5.21 1.44 22.25
C LEU A 56 4.87 2.93 22.16
N GLN A 57 3.83 3.39 22.86
CA GLN A 57 3.46 4.81 22.84
C GLN A 57 4.58 5.72 23.37
N ARG A 58 5.27 5.31 24.47
CA ARG A 58 6.45 6.03 24.97
C ARG A 58 7.58 6.02 23.96
N HIS A 59 7.84 4.88 23.32
CA HIS A 59 8.86 4.75 22.29
C HIS A 59 8.61 5.66 21.08
N LEU A 60 7.35 5.79 20.62
CA LEU A 60 6.99 6.67 19.50
C LEU A 60 7.10 8.17 19.84
N LYS A 61 7.12 8.54 21.13
CA LYS A 61 7.41 9.94 21.54
C LYS A 61 8.88 10.32 21.40
N ILE A 62 9.79 9.35 21.25
CA ILE A 62 11.19 9.61 20.96
C ILE A 62 11.29 10.09 19.50
N THR A 63 12.06 11.16 19.28
CA THR A 63 12.31 11.68 17.93
C THR A 63 12.95 10.60 17.07
N ARG A 64 12.51 10.50 15.81
CA ARG A 64 12.85 9.37 14.93
C ARG A 64 14.35 9.14 14.75
N ASP A 65 15.14 10.21 14.72
CA ASP A 65 16.60 10.21 14.60
C ASP A 65 17.31 9.56 15.80
N LYS A 66 16.67 9.57 16.97
CA LYS A 66 17.20 9.02 18.23
C LYS A 66 16.45 7.78 18.70
N ARG A 67 15.44 7.35 17.94
CA ARG A 67 14.57 6.25 18.31
C ARG A 67 15.33 4.93 18.16
N PRO A 68 15.42 4.10 19.23
CA PRO A 68 16.00 2.76 19.12
C PRO A 68 15.29 1.92 18.06
N ASP A 69 15.97 0.91 17.50
CA ASP A 69 15.31 -0.01 16.55
C ASP A 69 14.10 -0.66 17.21
N ILE A 70 12.93 -0.48 16.59
CA ILE A 70 11.67 -1.02 17.07
C ILE A 70 11.69 -2.55 17.19
N LYS A 71 12.50 -3.24 16.37
CA LYS A 71 12.62 -4.70 16.36
C LYS A 71 13.35 -5.26 17.57
N THR A 72 14.16 -4.45 18.25
CA THR A 72 14.92 -4.88 19.43
C THR A 72 14.18 -4.55 20.74
N GLN A 73 13.00 -3.92 20.65
CA GLN A 73 12.23 -3.55 21.81
C GLN A 73 11.39 -4.72 22.31
N LYS A 74 11.25 -4.84 23.63
CA LYS A 74 10.51 -5.92 24.30
C LYS A 74 9.06 -6.04 23.82
N PHE A 75 8.38 -4.93 23.56
CA PHE A 75 7.00 -4.93 23.05
C PHE A 75 6.87 -5.59 21.67
N GLY A 76 7.97 -5.75 20.91
CA GLY A 76 7.97 -6.38 19.58
C GLY A 76 7.84 -7.91 19.60
N SER A 77 8.08 -8.56 20.75
CA SER A 77 8.02 -10.02 20.90
C SER A 77 6.86 -10.51 21.76
N VAL A 78 6.00 -9.61 22.23
CA VAL A 78 4.87 -9.93 23.12
C VAL A 78 3.58 -10.08 22.31
N GLY A 79 2.82 -11.14 22.61
CA GLY A 79 1.47 -11.31 22.05
C GLY A 79 0.52 -10.23 22.57
N LEU A 80 -0.20 -9.58 21.66
CA LEU A 80 -1.20 -8.55 21.99
C LEU A 80 -2.62 -9.11 21.89
N THR A 81 -3.52 -8.56 22.70
CA THR A 81 -4.97 -8.75 22.51
C THR A 81 -5.43 -8.08 21.21
N ASN A 82 -6.56 -8.49 20.64
CA ASN A 82 -7.11 -7.87 19.43
C ASN A 82 -7.32 -6.35 19.57
N THR A 83 -7.81 -5.92 20.73
CA THR A 83 -8.05 -4.50 21.02
C THR A 83 -6.74 -3.71 21.08
N ASP A 84 -5.72 -4.25 21.73
CA ASP A 84 -4.42 -3.59 21.88
C ASP A 84 -3.60 -3.64 20.59
N ALA A 85 -3.72 -4.70 19.79
CA ALA A 85 -3.17 -4.76 18.44
C ALA A 85 -3.78 -3.68 17.53
N ALA A 86 -5.08 -3.42 17.66
CA ALA A 86 -5.73 -2.32 16.93
C ALA A 86 -5.18 -0.95 17.37
N LYS A 87 -5.02 -0.71 18.68
CA LYS A 87 -4.40 0.52 19.21
C LYS A 87 -2.96 0.68 18.73
N ALA A 88 -2.15 -0.38 18.81
CA ALA A 88 -0.76 -0.37 18.37
C ALA A 88 -0.64 -0.03 16.87
N ARG A 89 -1.49 -0.64 16.03
CA ARG A 89 -1.59 -0.30 14.61
C ARG A 89 -1.92 1.17 14.42
N ASP A 90 -2.89 1.71 15.14
CA ASP A 90 -3.32 3.11 14.98
C ASP A 90 -2.23 4.09 15.43
N LEU A 91 -1.48 3.76 16.50
CA LEU A 91 -0.30 4.51 16.95
C LEU A 91 0.81 4.51 15.90
N LEU A 92 1.18 3.34 15.38
CA LEU A 92 2.21 3.20 14.34
C LEU A 92 1.81 3.91 13.05
N TRP A 93 0.52 3.83 12.70
CA TRP A 93 -0.02 4.50 11.53
C TRP A 93 0.06 6.02 11.67
N ALA A 94 -0.39 6.57 12.79
CA ALA A 94 -0.29 8.01 13.07
C ALA A 94 1.16 8.50 13.01
N ASP A 95 2.07 7.77 13.63
CA ASP A 95 3.51 8.08 13.61
C ASP A 95 4.08 8.01 12.18
N ARG A 96 3.71 7.01 11.36
CA ARG A 96 4.13 6.92 9.95
C ARG A 96 3.62 8.09 9.13
N LEU A 97 2.35 8.46 9.27
CA LEU A 97 1.77 9.58 8.53
C LEU A 97 2.45 10.91 8.89
N GLU A 98 2.79 11.12 10.16
CA GLU A 98 3.49 12.33 10.56
C GLU A 98 4.88 12.41 9.93
N PHE A 99 5.63 11.32 9.91
CA PHE A 99 6.93 11.32 9.24
C PHE A 99 6.83 11.53 7.74
N LEU A 100 5.86 10.89 7.07
CA LEU A 100 5.61 11.15 5.65
C LEU A 100 5.31 12.63 5.39
N ARG A 101 4.56 13.29 6.28
CA ARG A 101 4.29 14.73 6.16
C ARG A 101 5.55 15.59 6.24
N GLN A 102 6.49 15.22 7.10
CA GLN A 102 7.76 15.93 7.22
C GLN A 102 8.68 15.63 6.03
N GLU A 103 8.90 14.34 5.75
CA GLU A 103 9.83 13.86 4.72
C GLU A 103 9.40 14.28 3.31
N ARG A 104 8.10 14.22 3.01
CA ARG A 104 7.56 14.41 1.66
C ARG A 104 6.90 15.77 1.44
N ARG A 105 7.07 16.70 2.39
CA ARG A 105 6.52 18.07 2.30
C ARG A 105 6.89 18.76 0.99
N MET A 106 8.15 18.61 0.57
CA MET A 106 8.65 19.27 -0.64
C MET A 106 8.11 18.66 -1.93
N GLU A 107 7.90 17.33 -1.97
CA GLU A 107 7.23 16.67 -3.10
C GLU A 107 5.81 17.22 -3.28
N MET A 108 5.07 17.39 -2.18
CA MET A 108 3.72 17.94 -2.21
C MET A 108 3.66 19.44 -2.51
N LYS A 109 4.65 20.22 -2.03
CA LYS A 109 4.74 21.67 -2.32
C LYS A 109 5.08 21.93 -3.79
N SER A 110 6.06 21.21 -4.32
CA SER A 110 6.50 21.33 -5.72
C SER A 110 5.61 20.58 -6.72
N LYS A 111 4.77 19.68 -6.21
CA LYS A 111 3.96 18.73 -6.98
C LYS A 111 4.80 17.89 -7.94
N VAL A 112 5.92 17.39 -7.44
CA VAL A 112 6.88 16.57 -8.21
C VAL A 112 7.35 15.41 -7.35
N ILE A 113 7.28 14.20 -7.90
CA ILE A 113 7.92 12.99 -7.37
C ILE A 113 9.18 12.70 -8.19
N ARG A 114 10.28 12.37 -7.53
CA ARG A 114 11.57 12.04 -8.18
C ARG A 114 12.04 10.63 -7.83
N ASP A 115 12.60 9.94 -8.81
CA ASP A 115 13.31 8.68 -8.67
C ASP A 115 14.58 8.71 -9.53
N GLY A 116 15.74 8.92 -8.87
CA GLY A 116 16.97 9.30 -9.56
C GLY A 116 16.78 10.53 -10.45
N ASN A 117 17.07 10.38 -11.75
CA ASN A 117 16.92 11.44 -12.74
C ASN A 117 15.51 11.56 -13.32
N LEU A 118 14.61 10.64 -12.97
CA LEU A 118 13.24 10.63 -13.48
C LEU A 118 12.36 11.54 -12.63
N VAL A 119 11.48 12.26 -13.31
CA VAL A 119 10.65 13.31 -12.72
C VAL A 119 9.20 13.06 -13.11
N MET A 120 8.33 12.92 -12.12
CA MET A 120 6.88 12.79 -12.28
C MET A 120 6.21 14.05 -11.69
N PRO A 121 6.02 15.11 -12.49
CA PRO A 121 5.12 16.18 -12.11
C PRO A 121 3.70 15.64 -11.94
N PHE A 122 2.94 16.22 -11.03
CA PHE A 122 1.52 15.90 -10.88
C PHE A 122 0.72 17.16 -10.59
N GLU A 123 -0.57 17.09 -10.87
CA GLU A 123 -1.54 18.07 -10.38
C GLU A 123 -2.62 17.31 -9.61
N TYR A 124 -3.22 17.95 -8.60
CA TYR A 124 -4.33 17.35 -7.88
C TYR A 124 -5.39 18.36 -7.50
N PHE A 125 -6.62 17.86 -7.41
CA PHE A 125 -7.80 18.62 -7.06
C PHE A 125 -8.57 17.88 -5.96
N VAL A 126 -9.09 18.61 -4.99
CA VAL A 126 -9.91 18.05 -3.92
C VAL A 126 -11.36 18.43 -4.18
N TYR A 127 -12.22 17.44 -4.30
CA TYR A 127 -13.64 17.62 -4.55
C TYR A 127 -14.47 17.11 -3.37
N GLY A 128 -15.58 17.79 -3.11
CA GLY A 128 -16.55 17.42 -2.09
C GLY A 128 -16.02 17.38 -0.65
N ASN A 129 -16.91 17.03 0.26
CA ASN A 129 -16.60 16.90 1.69
C ASN A 129 -15.95 15.56 1.99
N LYS A 130 -14.95 15.55 2.87
CA LYS A 130 -14.24 14.34 3.29
C LYS A 130 -15.22 13.40 4.04
N PRO A 131 -15.40 12.15 3.60
CA PRO A 131 -16.17 11.16 4.34
C PRO A 131 -15.47 10.76 5.66
N LYS A 132 -16.24 10.24 6.63
CA LYS A 132 -15.69 9.77 7.92
C LYS A 132 -14.51 8.79 7.76
N GLY A 133 -14.58 7.93 6.75
CA GLY A 133 -13.54 6.93 6.46
C GLY A 133 -12.37 7.43 5.63
N GLY A 134 -12.29 8.72 5.31
CA GLY A 134 -11.27 9.28 4.41
C GLY A 134 -11.73 9.42 2.96
N ARG A 135 -10.97 10.22 2.21
CA ARG A 135 -11.27 10.58 0.81
C ARG A 135 -11.02 9.42 -0.14
N SER A 136 -11.76 9.38 -1.23
CA SER A 136 -11.40 8.58 -2.40
C SER A 136 -10.16 9.18 -3.09
N LEU A 137 -9.35 8.36 -3.76
CA LEU A 137 -8.25 8.81 -4.63
C LEU A 137 -8.49 8.30 -6.05
N PHE A 138 -8.48 9.19 -7.02
CA PHE A 138 -8.57 8.86 -8.44
C PHE A 138 -7.28 9.29 -9.12
N ILE A 139 -6.49 8.33 -9.59
CA ILE A 139 -5.27 8.59 -10.34
C ILE A 139 -5.59 8.45 -11.83
N SER A 140 -5.35 9.49 -12.62
CA SER A 140 -5.81 9.57 -14.00
C SER A 140 -4.64 9.81 -14.94
N MET A 141 -4.30 8.78 -15.72
CA MET A 141 -3.12 8.74 -16.58
C MET A 141 -3.42 9.22 -18.00
N HIS A 142 -2.57 10.11 -18.51
CA HIS A 142 -2.67 10.63 -19.87
C HIS A 142 -2.17 9.64 -20.94
N GLY A 143 -2.61 9.85 -22.18
CA GLY A 143 -2.12 9.11 -23.37
C GLY A 143 -0.85 9.69 -23.98
N GLY A 144 -0.53 9.35 -25.23
CA GLY A 144 0.61 9.96 -25.96
C GLY A 144 1.90 9.13 -25.97
N GLY A 145 1.78 7.80 -25.95
CA GLY A 145 2.92 6.91 -26.16
C GLY A 145 3.70 7.22 -27.43
N ASN A 146 5.04 7.28 -27.32
CA ASN A 146 5.98 7.63 -28.39
C ASN A 146 5.79 9.03 -29.01
N ALA A 147 4.93 9.88 -28.43
CA ALA A 147 4.69 11.22 -28.95
C ALA A 147 5.78 12.20 -28.46
N PRO A 148 6.09 13.26 -29.24
CA PRO A 148 7.00 14.31 -28.78
C PRO A 148 6.56 14.90 -27.43
N LYS A 149 7.53 15.40 -26.64
CA LYS A 149 7.28 15.94 -25.29
C LYS A 149 6.12 16.93 -25.25
N ARG A 150 6.05 17.86 -26.21
CA ARG A 150 4.97 18.86 -26.32
C ARG A 150 3.58 18.23 -26.37
N VAL A 151 3.44 17.11 -27.08
CA VAL A 151 2.17 16.38 -27.17
C VAL A 151 1.84 15.71 -25.84
N ASN A 152 2.81 15.03 -25.22
CA ASN A 152 2.63 14.43 -23.89
C ASN A 152 2.24 15.45 -22.82
N ASP A 153 2.88 16.63 -22.83
CA ASP A 153 2.56 17.71 -21.90
C ASP A 153 1.13 18.24 -22.16
N SER A 154 0.73 18.41 -23.42
CA SER A 154 -0.64 18.81 -23.76
C SER A 154 -1.68 17.76 -23.35
N GLN A 155 -1.39 16.47 -23.54
CA GLN A 155 -2.26 15.39 -23.06
C GLN A 155 -2.39 15.40 -21.54
N TRP A 156 -1.30 15.68 -20.82
CA TRP A 156 -1.35 15.87 -19.38
C TRP A 156 -2.19 17.08 -18.97
N GLU A 157 -2.08 18.23 -19.65
CA GLU A 157 -2.94 19.39 -19.39
C GLU A 157 -4.42 19.06 -19.57
N ASN A 158 -4.77 18.30 -20.61
CA ASN A 158 -6.14 17.82 -20.82
C ASN A 158 -6.57 16.90 -19.67
N GLN A 159 -5.70 15.98 -19.26
CA GLN A 159 -5.98 15.01 -18.21
C GLN A 159 -6.35 15.70 -16.90
N LYS A 160 -5.73 16.83 -16.54
CA LYS A 160 -6.02 17.58 -15.30
C LYS A 160 -7.49 17.96 -15.15
N ARG A 161 -8.23 18.10 -16.25
CA ARG A 161 -9.61 18.63 -16.27
C ARG A 161 -10.63 17.61 -16.73
N LEU A 162 -10.21 16.38 -17.03
CA LEU A 162 -11.07 15.39 -17.70
C LEU A 162 -12.22 14.91 -16.81
N TYR A 163 -11.95 14.71 -15.51
CA TYR A 163 -12.95 14.22 -14.56
C TYR A 163 -13.08 15.09 -13.33
N ARG A 164 -14.31 15.17 -12.82
CA ARG A 164 -14.65 15.84 -11.57
C ARG A 164 -15.51 14.90 -10.71
N PRO A 165 -14.90 14.01 -9.91
CA PRO A 165 -15.65 13.13 -9.04
C PRO A 165 -16.46 13.93 -8.01
N LYS A 166 -17.59 13.37 -7.56
CA LYS A 166 -18.46 13.99 -6.54
C LYS A 166 -17.70 14.25 -5.23
N GLU A 167 -16.76 13.36 -4.88
CA GLU A 167 -15.90 13.43 -3.72
C GLU A 167 -14.54 12.82 -4.04
N GLY A 168 -13.47 13.37 -3.47
CA GLY A 168 -12.17 12.72 -3.42
C GLY A 168 -11.02 13.62 -3.82
N VAL A 169 -9.85 13.02 -3.90
CA VAL A 169 -8.67 13.62 -4.52
C VAL A 169 -8.57 13.08 -5.94
N TYR A 170 -8.65 13.97 -6.93
CA TYR A 170 -8.35 13.64 -8.32
C TYR A 170 -6.90 14.04 -8.60
N VAL A 171 -6.07 13.10 -9.06
CA VAL A 171 -4.65 13.32 -9.36
C VAL A 171 -4.38 12.99 -10.81
N ALA A 172 -3.76 13.92 -11.53
CA ALA A 172 -3.26 13.71 -12.88
C ALA A 172 -1.72 13.77 -12.87
N PRO A 173 -1.02 12.62 -12.85
CA PRO A 173 0.43 12.60 -13.03
C PRO A 173 0.80 12.78 -14.50
N ARG A 174 1.99 13.34 -14.73
CA ARG A 174 2.71 13.28 -16.00
C ARG A 174 3.70 12.13 -15.93
N ALA A 175 3.60 11.17 -16.84
CA ALA A 175 4.58 10.09 -16.96
C ALA A 175 6.02 10.67 -17.00
N PRO A 176 7.05 10.02 -16.44
CA PRO A 176 8.41 10.58 -16.46
C PRO A 176 9.06 10.57 -17.84
N THR A 177 8.59 9.72 -18.75
CA THR A 177 9.16 9.51 -20.08
C THR A 177 8.15 9.81 -21.19
N ASN A 178 8.62 9.81 -22.44
CA ASN A 178 7.80 9.99 -23.65
C ASN A 178 7.87 8.76 -24.59
N THR A 179 8.33 7.60 -24.08
CA THR A 179 8.56 6.40 -24.89
C THR A 179 7.24 5.73 -25.32
N TRP A 180 7.25 4.71 -26.15
CA TRP A 180 5.99 4.01 -26.49
C TRP A 180 5.33 3.35 -25.25
N ASN A 181 6.13 2.92 -24.28
CA ASN A 181 5.69 2.16 -23.10
C ASN A 181 5.56 3.00 -21.80
N LEU A 182 5.37 4.33 -21.90
CA LEU A 182 5.15 5.33 -20.81
C LEU A 182 4.99 4.71 -19.40
N TRP A 183 3.79 4.21 -19.13
CA TRP A 183 3.31 3.81 -17.80
C TRP A 183 3.71 2.39 -17.41
N HIS A 184 4.34 1.65 -18.33
CA HIS A 184 4.71 0.24 -18.18
C HIS A 184 6.10 0.11 -17.55
N GLN A 185 6.86 1.19 -17.51
CA GLN A 185 8.24 1.16 -17.05
C GLN A 185 8.34 0.88 -15.55
N GLY A 186 9.37 0.14 -15.14
CA GLY A 186 9.50 -0.32 -13.75
C GLY A 186 9.58 0.82 -12.71
N HIS A 187 10.05 2.01 -13.09
CA HIS A 187 10.10 3.17 -12.21
C HIS A 187 8.72 3.77 -11.88
N ILE A 188 7.67 3.38 -12.60
CA ILE A 188 6.32 3.89 -12.35
C ILE A 188 5.78 3.39 -11.01
N ASP A 189 6.04 2.13 -10.66
CA ASP A 189 5.53 1.50 -9.43
C ASP A 189 6.00 2.22 -8.16
N PRO A 190 7.31 2.41 -7.91
CA PRO A 190 7.75 3.14 -6.73
C PRO A 190 7.28 4.59 -6.71
N MET A 191 7.16 5.24 -7.87
CA MET A 191 6.62 6.61 -7.94
C MET A 191 5.13 6.66 -7.60
N PHE A 192 4.33 5.69 -8.04
CA PHE A 192 2.90 5.60 -7.71
C PHE A 192 2.69 5.21 -6.24
N PHE A 193 3.51 4.32 -5.68
CA PHE A 193 3.48 4.03 -4.25
C PHE A 193 3.70 5.30 -3.43
N ARG A 194 4.74 6.07 -3.75
CA ARG A 194 4.99 7.38 -3.11
C ARG A 194 3.83 8.35 -3.30
N MET A 195 3.24 8.41 -4.49
CA MET A 195 2.09 9.26 -4.76
C MET A 195 0.90 8.90 -3.88
N ILE A 196 0.57 7.61 -3.76
CA ILE A 196 -0.53 7.13 -2.92
C ILE A 196 -0.24 7.44 -1.44
N GLU A 197 0.96 7.15 -0.94
CA GLU A 197 1.38 7.49 0.43
C GLU A 197 1.26 8.99 0.71
N ASN A 198 1.68 9.83 -0.24
CA ASN A 198 1.55 11.28 -0.15
C ASN A 198 0.08 11.71 -0.05
N MET A 199 -0.81 11.16 -0.88
CA MET A 199 -2.23 11.51 -0.82
C MET A 199 -2.90 11.03 0.48
N VAL A 200 -2.48 9.87 0.99
CA VAL A 200 -2.95 9.36 2.29
C VAL A 200 -2.49 10.28 3.43
N ALA A 201 -1.22 10.68 3.46
CA ALA A 201 -0.67 11.49 4.53
C ALA A 201 -1.18 12.94 4.52
N PHE A 202 -1.27 13.57 3.34
CA PHE A 202 -1.56 15.01 3.21
C PHE A 202 -3.01 15.34 2.89
N LYS A 203 -3.76 14.39 2.32
CA LYS A 203 -5.15 14.62 1.87
C LYS A 203 -6.14 13.66 2.49
N GLU A 204 -5.69 12.88 3.47
CA GLU A 204 -6.52 11.98 4.26
C GLU A 204 -7.30 11.00 3.36
N VAL A 205 -6.64 10.54 2.29
CA VAL A 205 -7.14 9.49 1.42
C VAL A 205 -7.26 8.20 2.22
N ASN A 206 -8.37 7.50 2.01
CA ASN A 206 -8.54 6.14 2.48
C ASN A 206 -7.72 5.20 1.59
N PRO A 207 -6.73 4.46 2.12
CA PRO A 207 -5.89 3.56 1.32
C PRO A 207 -6.68 2.40 0.68
N ARG A 208 -7.92 2.16 1.09
CA ARG A 208 -8.84 1.18 0.48
C ARG A 208 -9.75 1.76 -0.59
N ARG A 209 -9.57 3.01 -0.97
CA ARG A 209 -10.41 3.73 -1.96
C ARG A 209 -9.54 4.45 -2.99
N VAL A 210 -8.57 3.72 -3.52
CA VAL A 210 -7.68 4.20 -4.58
C VAL A 210 -8.14 3.59 -5.91
N TYR A 211 -8.38 4.45 -6.89
CA TYR A 211 -8.91 4.09 -8.20
C TYR A 211 -7.91 4.51 -9.27
N LEU A 212 -7.53 3.58 -10.13
CA LEU A 212 -6.61 3.84 -11.23
C LEU A 212 -7.37 3.98 -12.55
N MET A 213 -7.13 5.06 -13.28
CA MET A 213 -7.80 5.35 -14.53
C MET A 213 -6.81 5.82 -15.59
N GLY A 214 -7.13 5.66 -16.87
CA GLY A 214 -6.25 6.18 -17.92
C GLY A 214 -6.86 6.16 -19.31
N TYR A 215 -6.45 7.11 -20.15
CA TYR A 215 -6.93 7.26 -21.52
C TYR A 215 -5.82 6.90 -22.53
N SER A 216 -6.16 6.17 -23.60
CA SER A 216 -5.22 5.78 -24.68
C SER A 216 -4.00 5.03 -24.10
N ALA A 217 -2.77 5.51 -24.31
CA ALA A 217 -1.57 4.92 -23.68
C ALA A 217 -1.67 4.90 -22.14
N GLY A 218 -2.45 5.79 -21.53
CA GLY A 218 -2.82 5.73 -20.12
C GLY A 218 -3.71 4.52 -19.81
N GLY A 219 -4.63 4.16 -20.71
CA GLY A 219 -5.42 2.93 -20.62
C GLY A 219 -4.54 1.68 -20.72
N ASP A 220 -3.58 1.66 -21.67
CA ASP A 220 -2.57 0.58 -21.72
C ASP A 220 -1.79 0.50 -20.39
N GLY A 221 -1.47 1.66 -19.81
CA GLY A 221 -0.91 1.79 -18.48
C GLY A 221 -1.78 1.16 -17.39
N VAL A 222 -3.10 1.38 -17.42
CA VAL A 222 -4.04 0.75 -16.49
C VAL A 222 -3.95 -0.77 -16.59
N TYR A 223 -3.98 -1.32 -17.80
CA TYR A 223 -3.89 -2.76 -18.03
C TYR A 223 -2.61 -3.37 -17.44
N GLN A 224 -1.50 -2.65 -17.50
CA GLN A 224 -0.20 -3.12 -16.96
C GLN A 224 -0.03 -2.88 -15.45
N LEU A 225 -0.52 -1.75 -14.93
CA LEU A 225 -0.33 -1.37 -13.53
C LEU A 225 -1.33 -2.06 -12.60
N ALA A 226 -2.58 -2.25 -13.04
CA ALA A 226 -3.63 -2.84 -12.21
C ALA A 226 -3.23 -4.18 -11.56
N PRO A 227 -2.67 -5.18 -12.29
CA PRO A 227 -2.25 -6.44 -11.65
C PRO A 227 -1.01 -6.28 -10.76
N ARG A 228 -0.08 -5.38 -11.10
CA ARG A 228 1.17 -5.17 -10.34
C ARG A 228 0.94 -4.40 -9.05
N MET A 229 -0.12 -3.60 -9.00
CA MET A 229 -0.49 -2.75 -7.87
C MET A 229 -1.78 -3.21 -7.19
N ALA A 230 -2.22 -4.45 -7.39
CA ALA A 230 -3.52 -4.95 -6.92
C ALA A 230 -3.74 -4.80 -5.41
N ASP A 231 -2.67 -4.85 -4.60
CA ASP A 231 -2.74 -4.64 -3.15
C ASP A 231 -3.09 -3.20 -2.74
N TYR A 232 -2.97 -2.24 -3.67
CA TYR A 232 -3.16 -0.81 -3.43
C TYR A 232 -4.43 -0.25 -4.08
N LEU A 233 -5.06 -0.99 -4.99
CA LEU A 233 -6.15 -0.49 -5.81
C LEU A 233 -7.49 -1.11 -5.40
N ALA A 234 -8.50 -0.25 -5.26
CA ALA A 234 -9.88 -0.65 -5.04
C ALA A 234 -10.59 -1.00 -6.36
N ALA A 235 -10.25 -0.30 -7.45
CA ALA A 235 -10.66 -0.65 -8.81
C ALA A 235 -9.75 0.03 -9.84
N ALA A 236 -9.88 -0.39 -11.08
CA ALA A 236 -9.23 0.22 -12.23
C ALA A 236 -10.21 0.35 -13.41
N ALA A 237 -10.07 1.40 -14.22
CA ALA A 237 -10.93 1.67 -15.38
C ALA A 237 -10.15 2.30 -16.54
N MET A 238 -10.42 1.87 -17.77
CA MET A 238 -9.84 2.42 -19.00
C MET A 238 -10.87 3.33 -19.67
#